data_AF-A0A934DVX5-F1
#
_entry.id   AF-A0A934DVX5-F1
#
_cell.length_a   1.000
_cell.length_b   1.000
_cell.length_c   1.000
_cell.angle_alpha   90.00
_cell.angle_beta   90.00
_cell.angle_gamma   90.00
#
_symmetry.space_group_name_H-M   'P 1'
#
loop_
_entity.id
_entity.type
_entity.pdbx_description
1 polymer ?
#
loop_
_entity_poly.entity_id
_entity_poly.type
_entity_poly.pdbx_seq_one_letter_code
_entity_poly.pdbx_strand_id
1 'polypeptide(L)'
;MTKFRPTTEQLLAALKRCVGAHDQVGAQRTADELIERAFEALDGDHDPEATEIGRHLQEVDHPAGFEIEALVLDRNSESPKAIELLEGAVKKLPDSWRLWEMLANLYSDAERPDDALKTYERALACPEPEEASIRFNLALTHARAQRYDEALKAIEPVDLDEIEDEELRLNTLAFKASVLSAAERSAEAAELVRTTLAEIDEEDYTEETIPHIAELHAQLARAVLDLEKDKDKALAHAIDAIRIDQGNDLALQIVRAVNGKTSAGASLMQLTIKGVWPEPFEGEKEPREYRQTFGVIADTREQALEFAKSLSPEELRASMTIEDFETVQATPEEPIGVCQVSPYIFFADEEES
;
A
#
# COMPACT_ATOMS: atom_id res chain seq x y z
N MET A 1 63.76 4.43 28.72
CA MET A 1 62.57 4.23 27.87
C MET A 1 62.88 4.76 26.48
N THR A 2 63.30 3.87 25.58
CA THR A 2 63.67 4.19 24.21
C THR A 2 62.40 4.57 23.44
N LYS A 3 62.30 5.82 22.97
CA LYS A 3 61.15 6.30 22.20
C LYS A 3 61.04 5.48 20.92
N PHE A 4 59.96 4.73 20.79
CA PHE A 4 59.61 4.01 19.57
C PHE A 4 59.53 5.03 18.41
N ARG A 5 60.42 4.92 17.43
CA ARG A 5 60.34 5.67 16.17
C ARG A 5 59.81 4.71 15.11
N PRO A 6 58.59 4.91 14.59
CA PRO A 6 58.08 4.06 13.53
C PRO A 6 59.01 4.14 12.33
N THR A 7 59.23 3.00 11.69
CA THR A 7 59.99 2.90 10.43
C THR A 7 59.20 3.54 9.30
N THR A 8 59.88 3.94 8.23
CA THR A 8 59.25 4.53 7.02
C THR A 8 58.17 3.62 6.44
N GLU A 9 58.37 2.30 6.53
CA GLU A 9 57.42 1.28 6.05
C GLU A 9 56.14 1.23 6.90
N GLN A 10 56.26 1.42 8.22
CA GLN A 10 55.11 1.52 9.13
C GLN A 10 54.33 2.83 8.93
N LEU A 11 55.01 3.94 8.64
CA LEU A 11 54.38 5.21 8.28
C LEU A 11 53.64 5.11 6.94
N LEU A 12 54.24 4.45 5.93
CA LEU A 12 53.60 4.18 4.63
C LEU A 12 52.39 3.26 4.75
N ALA A 13 52.43 2.24 5.60
CA ALA A 13 51.31 1.35 5.85
C ALA A 13 50.14 2.07 6.56
N ALA A 14 50.43 2.96 7.51
CA ALA A 14 49.43 3.79 8.17
C ALA A 14 48.82 4.81 7.20
N LEU A 15 49.62 5.47 6.37
CA LEU A 15 49.15 6.38 5.31
C LEU A 15 48.26 5.66 4.29
N LYS A 16 48.62 4.46 3.83
CA LYS A 16 47.78 3.65 2.92
C LYS A 16 46.44 3.28 3.54
N ARG A 17 46.38 3.00 4.85
CA ARG A 17 45.11 2.75 5.56
C ARG A 17 44.25 4.01 5.69
N CYS A 18 44.86 5.16 5.98
CA CYS A 18 44.14 6.43 6.06
C CYS A 18 43.64 6.89 4.68
N VAL A 19 44.44 6.73 3.63
CA VAL A 19 44.04 7.03 2.24
C VAL A 19 42.94 6.06 1.77
N GLY A 20 43.07 4.76 2.04
CA GLY A 20 42.02 3.79 1.70
C GLY A 20 40.69 4.05 2.43
N ALA A 21 40.71 4.48 3.69
CA ALA A 21 39.50 4.85 4.42
C ALA A 21 38.88 6.18 3.94
N HIS A 22 39.70 7.18 3.59
CA HIS A 22 39.21 8.43 3.01
C HIS A 22 38.68 8.27 1.58
N ASP A 23 39.31 7.42 0.76
CA ASP A 23 38.86 7.08 -0.59
C ASP A 23 37.55 6.26 -0.55
N GLN A 24 37.38 5.38 0.44
CA GLN A 24 36.12 4.66 0.66
C GLN A 24 34.98 5.58 1.11
N VAL A 25 35.23 6.50 2.04
CA VAL A 25 34.22 7.48 2.47
C VAL A 25 33.85 8.45 1.33
N GLY A 26 34.82 8.84 0.49
CA GLY A 26 34.57 9.66 -0.70
C GLY A 26 33.79 8.90 -1.78
N ALA A 27 34.16 7.66 -2.08
CA ALA A 27 33.47 6.81 -3.04
C ALA A 27 32.04 6.44 -2.59
N GLN A 28 31.84 6.18 -1.30
CA GLN A 28 30.51 5.92 -0.74
C GLN A 28 29.61 7.14 -0.89
N ARG A 29 30.10 8.32 -0.51
CA ARG A 29 29.36 9.58 -0.67
C ARG A 29 28.99 9.84 -2.14
N THR A 30 29.89 9.54 -3.08
CA THR A 30 29.59 9.66 -4.51
C THR A 30 28.55 8.64 -4.97
N ALA A 31 28.53 7.42 -4.42
CA ALA A 31 27.49 6.44 -4.70
C ALA A 31 26.13 6.89 -4.15
N ASP A 32 26.09 7.40 -2.91
CA ASP A 32 24.85 7.91 -2.30
C ASP A 32 24.26 9.08 -3.12
N GLU A 33 25.09 10.04 -3.55
CA GLU A 33 24.69 11.16 -4.42
C GLU A 33 24.17 10.67 -5.80
N LEU A 34 24.73 9.59 -6.34
CA LEU A 34 24.24 8.98 -7.58
C LEU A 34 22.91 8.27 -7.36
N ILE A 35 22.76 7.54 -6.26
CA ILE A 35 21.54 6.83 -5.91
C ILE A 35 20.38 7.82 -5.73
N GLU A 36 20.59 8.90 -4.98
CA GLU A 36 19.61 9.96 -4.81
C GLU A 36 19.15 10.52 -6.16
N ARG A 37 20.10 10.89 -7.03
CA ARG A 37 19.80 11.37 -8.40
C ARG A 37 19.07 10.34 -9.25
N ALA A 38 19.34 9.05 -9.09
CA ALA A 38 18.63 8.01 -9.82
C ALA A 38 17.18 7.90 -9.38
N PHE A 39 16.91 8.01 -8.08
CA PHE A 39 15.53 8.02 -7.57
C PHE A 39 14.79 9.30 -7.95
N GLU A 40 15.43 10.48 -7.89
CA GLU A 40 14.86 11.73 -8.43
C GLU A 40 14.50 11.60 -9.93
N ALA A 41 15.36 10.93 -10.71
CA ALA A 41 15.10 10.66 -12.11
C ALA A 41 13.90 9.71 -12.30
N LEU A 42 13.77 8.66 -11.48
CA LEU A 42 12.63 7.75 -11.49
C LEU A 42 11.31 8.46 -11.13
N ASP A 43 11.33 9.33 -10.13
CA ASP A 43 10.17 10.12 -9.71
C ASP A 43 9.75 11.13 -10.78
N GLY A 44 10.72 11.63 -11.56
CA GLY A 44 10.48 12.53 -12.69
C GLY A 44 10.19 11.83 -14.03
N ASP A 45 10.00 10.52 -14.08
CA ASP A 45 9.82 9.72 -15.31
C ASP A 45 11.00 9.79 -16.32
N HIS A 46 12.22 9.98 -15.81
CA HIS A 46 13.46 10.05 -16.58
C HIS A 46 14.23 8.71 -16.57
N ASP A 47 13.57 7.62 -16.94
CA ASP A 47 14.14 6.26 -16.99
C ASP A 47 15.51 6.13 -17.68
N PRO A 48 15.82 6.83 -18.80
CA PRO A 48 17.14 6.75 -19.43
C PRO A 48 18.27 7.26 -18.53
N GLU A 49 18.03 8.32 -17.75
CA GLU A 49 19.02 8.85 -16.80
C GLU A 49 19.23 7.89 -15.64
N ALA A 50 18.13 7.39 -15.04
CA ALA A 50 18.20 6.39 -13.97
C ALA A 50 18.97 5.14 -14.43
N THR A 51 18.72 4.67 -15.65
CA THR A 51 19.42 3.52 -16.25
C THR A 51 20.93 3.78 -16.43
N GLU A 52 21.31 4.97 -16.89
CA GLU A 52 22.72 5.33 -17.06
C GLU A 52 23.45 5.34 -15.70
N ILE A 53 22.82 5.93 -14.69
CA ILE A 53 23.35 5.93 -13.32
C ILE A 53 23.44 4.51 -12.76
N GLY A 54 22.40 3.69 -12.95
CA GLY A 54 22.36 2.30 -12.52
C GLY A 54 23.51 1.48 -13.12
N ARG A 55 23.77 1.62 -14.42
CA ARG A 55 24.91 0.96 -15.08
C ARG A 55 26.25 1.40 -14.51
N HIS A 56 26.41 2.69 -14.23
CA HIS A 56 27.65 3.19 -13.62
C HIS A 56 27.88 2.59 -12.23
N LEU A 57 26.83 2.47 -11.41
CA LEU A 57 26.88 1.82 -10.10
C LEU A 57 27.20 0.31 -10.22
N GLN A 58 26.74 -0.37 -11.27
CA GLN A 58 27.09 -1.77 -11.52
C GLN A 58 28.56 -2.00 -11.89
N GLU A 59 29.21 -1.04 -12.57
CA GLU A 59 30.64 -1.11 -12.91
C GLU A 59 31.54 -1.12 -11.66
N VAL A 60 31.06 -0.51 -10.57
CA VAL A 60 31.73 -0.49 -9.26
C VAL A 60 31.15 -1.52 -8.30
N ASP A 61 30.40 -2.51 -8.81
CA ASP A 61 29.80 -3.61 -8.04
C ASP A 61 28.86 -3.15 -6.91
N HIS A 62 28.25 -1.97 -7.04
CA HIS A 62 27.30 -1.46 -6.05
C HIS A 62 25.90 -2.07 -6.30
N PRO A 63 25.25 -2.69 -5.29
CA PRO A 63 23.97 -3.38 -5.48
C PRO A 63 22.86 -2.47 -6.01
N ALA A 64 22.80 -1.22 -5.53
CA ALA A 64 21.84 -0.22 -6.00
C ALA A 64 21.81 -0.05 -7.53
N GLY A 65 22.93 -0.29 -8.24
CA GLY A 65 22.94 -0.21 -9.69
C GLY A 65 22.06 -1.27 -10.37
N PHE A 66 21.99 -2.47 -9.78
CA PHE A 66 21.08 -3.53 -10.23
C PHE A 66 19.64 -3.27 -9.77
N GLU A 67 19.47 -2.72 -8.56
CA GLU A 67 18.15 -2.32 -8.03
C GLU A 67 17.48 -1.29 -8.95
N ILE A 68 18.19 -0.21 -9.29
CA ILE A 68 17.69 0.86 -10.17
C ILE A 68 17.32 0.32 -11.55
N GLU A 69 18.21 -0.45 -12.20
CA GLU A 69 17.90 -0.98 -13.54
C GLU A 69 16.75 -2.01 -13.50
N ALA A 70 16.62 -2.80 -12.43
CA ALA A 70 15.47 -3.68 -12.24
C ALA A 70 14.16 -2.90 -12.08
N LEU A 71 14.14 -1.80 -11.32
CA LEU A 71 12.98 -0.91 -11.18
C LEU A 71 12.56 -0.30 -12.53
N VAL A 72 13.52 0.20 -13.31
CA VAL A 72 13.25 0.73 -14.66
C VAL A 72 12.65 -0.35 -15.57
N LEU A 73 13.22 -1.56 -15.57
CA LEU A 73 12.73 -2.66 -16.40
C LEU A 73 11.30 -3.06 -16.01
N ASP A 74 11.01 -3.13 -14.71
CA ASP A 74 9.68 -3.50 -14.23
C ASP A 74 8.63 -2.42 -14.53
N ARG A 75 8.97 -1.13 -14.33
CA ARG A 75 8.13 0.02 -14.76
C ARG A 75 7.78 -0.02 -16.25
N ASN A 76 8.72 -0.47 -17.08
CA ASN A 76 8.52 -0.63 -18.53
C ASN A 76 7.80 -1.93 -18.92
N SER A 77 7.23 -2.66 -17.95
CA SER A 77 6.57 -3.96 -18.15
C SER A 77 7.50 -5.03 -18.74
N GLU A 78 8.80 -4.91 -18.49
CA GLU A 78 9.84 -5.84 -18.92
C GLU A 78 10.29 -6.76 -17.77
N SER A 79 9.38 -7.16 -16.88
CA SER A 79 9.65 -7.98 -15.69
C SER A 79 10.47 -9.26 -15.96
N PRO A 80 10.31 -10.00 -17.08
CA PRO A 80 11.20 -11.13 -17.38
C PRO A 80 12.68 -10.74 -17.53
N LYS A 81 12.98 -9.54 -18.05
CA LYS A 81 14.35 -9.03 -18.12
C LYS A 81 14.86 -8.58 -16.76
N ALA A 82 14.00 -7.97 -15.94
CA ALA A 82 14.34 -7.61 -14.56
C ALA A 82 14.72 -8.84 -13.73
N ILE A 83 13.96 -9.93 -13.89
CA ILE A 83 14.29 -11.24 -13.28
C ILE A 83 15.64 -11.75 -13.78
N GLU A 84 15.90 -11.76 -15.09
CA GLU A 84 17.18 -12.23 -15.65
C GLU A 84 18.37 -11.39 -15.12
N LEU A 85 18.20 -10.07 -15.05
CA LEU A 85 19.19 -9.14 -14.48
C LEU A 85 19.49 -9.50 -13.02
N LEU A 86 18.46 -9.63 -12.18
CA LEU A 86 18.62 -9.91 -10.75
C LEU A 86 19.14 -11.33 -10.49
N GLU A 87 18.75 -12.33 -11.28
CA GLU A 87 19.33 -13.68 -11.23
C GLU A 87 20.85 -13.69 -11.51
N GLY A 88 21.33 -12.75 -12.35
CA GLY A 88 22.74 -12.48 -12.56
C GLY A 88 23.36 -11.72 -11.38
N ALA A 89 22.68 -10.68 -10.90
CA ALA A 89 23.14 -9.82 -9.81
C ALA A 89 23.38 -10.59 -8.51
N VAL A 90 22.44 -11.47 -8.11
CA VAL A 90 22.57 -12.28 -6.88
C VAL A 90 23.68 -13.33 -6.94
N LYS A 91 24.17 -13.68 -8.15
CA LYS A 91 25.38 -14.53 -8.30
C LYS A 91 26.66 -13.72 -8.15
N LYS A 92 26.63 -12.44 -8.54
CA LYS A 92 27.76 -11.50 -8.44
C LYS A 92 27.92 -10.96 -7.02
N LEU A 93 26.79 -10.63 -6.39
CA LEU A 93 26.67 -10.00 -5.08
C LEU A 93 25.79 -10.88 -4.15
N PRO A 94 26.26 -12.08 -3.76
CA PRO A 94 25.43 -13.07 -3.08
C PRO A 94 25.01 -12.69 -1.66
N ASP A 95 25.62 -11.66 -1.07
CA ASP A 95 25.37 -11.21 0.31
C ASP A 95 24.46 -9.97 0.37
N SER A 96 23.98 -9.46 -0.77
CA SER A 96 23.01 -8.35 -0.80
C SER A 96 21.59 -8.88 -0.60
N TRP A 97 21.02 -8.68 0.59
CA TRP A 97 19.63 -9.05 0.88
C TRP A 97 18.64 -8.30 -0.02
N ARG A 98 18.89 -7.03 -0.36
CA ARG A 98 18.03 -6.20 -1.23
C ARG A 98 17.83 -6.83 -2.60
N LEU A 99 18.91 -7.32 -3.22
CA LEU A 99 18.82 -7.99 -4.52
C LEU A 99 18.05 -9.30 -4.46
N TRP A 100 18.19 -10.06 -3.37
CA TRP A 100 17.41 -11.27 -3.15
C TRP A 100 15.92 -10.95 -2.92
N GLU A 101 15.62 -9.94 -2.11
CA GLU A 101 14.25 -9.49 -1.86
C GLU A 101 13.57 -9.03 -3.14
N MET A 102 14.20 -8.14 -3.93
CA MET A 102 13.65 -7.68 -5.20
C MET A 102 13.41 -8.83 -6.19
N LEU A 103 14.33 -9.79 -6.27
CA LEU A 103 14.14 -10.98 -7.10
C LEU A 103 12.95 -11.81 -6.62
N ALA A 104 12.80 -11.95 -5.30
CA ALA A 104 11.68 -12.68 -4.70
C ALA A 104 10.35 -11.98 -4.95
N ASN A 105 10.29 -10.65 -4.86
CA ASN A 105 9.12 -9.83 -5.20
C ASN A 105 8.71 -10.07 -6.66
N LEU A 106 9.65 -9.98 -7.60
CA LEU A 106 9.36 -10.23 -9.01
C LEU A 106 8.93 -11.67 -9.29
N TYR A 107 9.47 -12.67 -8.58
CA TYR A 107 8.94 -14.03 -8.68
C TYR A 107 7.53 -14.16 -8.10
N SER A 108 7.23 -13.47 -7.00
CA SER A 108 5.89 -13.45 -6.40
C SER A 108 4.86 -12.88 -7.37
N ASP A 109 5.20 -11.76 -8.03
CA ASP A 109 4.33 -11.09 -9.00
C ASP A 109 4.22 -11.85 -10.33
N ALA A 110 5.26 -12.59 -10.71
CA ALA A 110 5.22 -13.53 -11.84
C ALA A 110 4.45 -14.84 -11.54
N GLU A 111 3.69 -14.92 -10.44
CA GLU A 111 2.96 -16.10 -9.99
C GLU A 111 3.87 -17.36 -9.82
N ARG A 112 5.12 -17.15 -9.39
CA ARG A 112 6.10 -18.21 -9.08
C ARG A 112 6.36 -18.29 -7.57
N PRO A 113 5.36 -18.66 -6.75
CA PRO A 113 5.46 -18.57 -5.30
C PRO A 113 6.57 -19.46 -4.73
N ASP A 114 6.79 -20.67 -5.25
CA ASP A 114 7.83 -21.55 -4.71
C ASP A 114 9.26 -21.03 -4.96
N ASP A 115 9.46 -20.23 -6.01
CA ASP A 115 10.75 -19.56 -6.24
C ASP A 115 10.88 -18.33 -5.35
N ALA A 116 9.82 -17.53 -5.23
CA ALA A 116 9.78 -16.37 -4.34
C ALA A 116 10.09 -16.75 -2.88
N LEU A 117 9.41 -17.76 -2.33
CA LEU A 117 9.59 -18.23 -0.96
C LEU A 117 11.05 -18.61 -0.66
N LYS A 118 11.69 -19.41 -1.54
CA LYS A 118 13.11 -19.79 -1.38
C LYS A 118 14.05 -18.58 -1.47
N THR A 119 13.67 -17.60 -2.28
CA THR A 119 14.48 -16.40 -2.53
C THR A 119 14.40 -15.44 -1.33
N TYR A 120 13.22 -15.27 -0.70
CA TYR A 120 13.09 -14.56 0.58
C TYR A 120 13.86 -15.25 1.72
N GLU A 121 13.81 -16.58 1.82
CA GLU A 121 14.62 -17.32 2.79
C GLU A 121 16.12 -17.03 2.61
N ARG A 122 16.56 -16.88 1.35
CA ARG A 122 17.95 -16.49 1.05
C ARG A 122 18.23 -15.05 1.46
N ALA A 123 17.30 -14.12 1.24
CA ALA A 123 17.42 -12.72 1.68
C ALA A 123 17.57 -12.62 3.21
N LEU A 124 16.75 -13.34 3.97
CA LEU A 124 16.83 -13.40 5.44
C LEU A 124 18.13 -14.03 5.95
N ALA A 125 18.81 -14.85 5.15
CA ALA A 125 20.08 -15.47 5.50
C ALA A 125 21.31 -14.61 5.16
N CYS A 126 21.12 -13.41 4.58
CA CYS A 126 22.19 -12.46 4.33
C CYS A 126 22.56 -11.66 5.59
N PRO A 127 23.71 -10.96 5.61
CA PRO A 127 24.07 -10.07 6.71
C PRO A 127 23.14 -8.84 6.79
N GLU A 128 22.77 -8.47 8.01
CA GLU A 128 21.99 -7.25 8.34
C GLU A 128 20.78 -7.03 7.41
N PRO A 129 19.87 -8.02 7.29
CA PRO A 129 18.69 -7.89 6.46
C PRO A 129 17.67 -6.94 7.10
N GLU A 130 16.95 -6.19 6.27
CA GLU A 130 15.74 -5.48 6.68
C GLU A 130 14.61 -6.51 6.87
N GLU A 131 14.56 -7.13 8.05
CA GLU A 131 13.69 -8.27 8.29
C GLU A 131 12.20 -7.92 8.14
N ALA A 132 11.77 -6.71 8.52
CA ALA A 132 10.37 -6.32 8.47
C ALA A 132 9.79 -6.40 7.03
N SER A 133 10.44 -5.73 6.07
CA SER A 133 10.05 -5.74 4.66
C SER A 133 10.08 -7.15 4.08
N ILE A 134 11.17 -7.90 4.30
CA ILE A 134 11.33 -9.24 3.75
C ILE A 134 10.28 -10.20 4.30
N ARG A 135 10.00 -10.15 5.61
CA ARG A 135 9.00 -11.00 6.26
C ARG A 135 7.58 -10.63 5.87
N PHE A 136 7.27 -9.35 5.69
CA PHE A 136 6.01 -8.89 5.14
C PHE A 136 5.76 -9.49 3.75
N ASN A 137 6.74 -9.34 2.85
CA ASN A 137 6.63 -9.85 1.49
C ASN A 137 6.55 -11.40 1.45
N LEU A 138 7.33 -12.08 2.29
CA LEU A 138 7.24 -13.54 2.48
C LEU A 138 5.84 -13.98 2.96
N ALA A 139 5.27 -13.26 3.93
CA ALA A 139 3.93 -13.51 4.45
C ALA A 139 2.87 -13.27 3.36
N LEU A 140 3.01 -12.19 2.58
CA LEU A 140 2.13 -11.87 1.45
C LEU A 140 2.13 -12.99 0.41
N THR A 141 3.30 -13.53 0.04
CA THR A 141 3.39 -14.68 -0.87
C THR A 141 2.69 -15.92 -0.32
N HIS A 142 2.83 -16.21 0.98
CA HIS A 142 2.09 -17.30 1.63
C HIS A 142 0.57 -17.06 1.60
N ALA A 143 0.12 -15.83 1.88
CA ALA A 143 -1.29 -15.47 1.87
C ALA A 143 -1.91 -15.56 0.47
N ARG A 144 -1.21 -15.10 -0.58
CA ARG A 144 -1.61 -15.28 -1.99
C ARG A 144 -1.77 -16.76 -2.36
N ALA A 145 -0.95 -17.63 -1.77
CA ALA A 145 -1.06 -19.09 -1.91
C ALA A 145 -2.11 -19.73 -0.96
N GLN A 146 -2.92 -18.93 -0.26
CA GLN A 146 -3.92 -19.35 0.73
C GLN A 146 -3.34 -20.16 1.91
N ARG A 147 -2.06 -19.97 2.22
CA ARG A 147 -1.33 -20.60 3.34
C ARG A 147 -1.29 -19.64 4.53
N TYR A 148 -2.46 -19.38 5.13
CA TYR A 148 -2.61 -18.29 6.09
C TYR A 148 -1.85 -18.51 7.40
N ASP A 149 -1.76 -19.75 7.89
CA ASP A 149 -0.96 -20.05 9.09
C ASP A 149 0.53 -19.81 8.86
N GLU A 150 1.04 -20.15 7.69
CA GLU A 150 2.41 -19.86 7.28
C GLU A 150 2.65 -18.36 7.10
N ALA A 151 1.68 -17.63 6.54
CA ALA A 151 1.75 -16.17 6.45
C ALA A 151 1.86 -15.52 7.84
N LEU A 152 1.06 -15.97 8.80
CA LEU A 152 1.11 -15.47 10.18
C LEU A 152 2.43 -15.81 10.86
N LYS A 153 2.99 -17.02 10.65
CA LYS A 153 4.31 -17.40 11.16
C LYS A 153 5.44 -16.58 10.54
N ALA A 154 5.31 -16.17 9.28
CA ALA A 154 6.33 -15.40 8.60
C ALA A 154 6.44 -13.98 9.18
N ILE A 155 5.29 -13.35 9.50
CA ILE A 155 5.22 -11.99 10.08
C ILE A 155 5.35 -11.96 11.61
N GLU A 156 5.12 -13.07 12.32
CA GLU A 156 5.21 -13.15 13.80
C GLU A 156 6.52 -12.56 14.40
N PRO A 157 7.71 -12.76 13.79
CA PRO A 157 8.95 -12.23 14.36
C PRO A 157 9.18 -10.73 14.14
N VAL A 158 8.33 -10.07 13.34
CA VAL A 158 8.43 -8.62 13.11
C VAL A 158 7.89 -7.90 14.34
N ASP A 159 8.75 -7.15 15.02
CA ASP A 159 8.31 -6.22 16.06
C ASP A 159 7.74 -4.97 15.40
N LEU A 160 6.41 -4.88 15.36
CA LEU A 160 5.71 -3.81 14.68
C LEU A 160 5.89 -2.47 15.41
N ASP A 161 6.25 -2.48 16.69
CA ASP A 161 6.51 -1.26 17.46
C ASP A 161 7.90 -0.66 17.17
N GLU A 162 8.80 -1.45 16.56
CA GLU A 162 10.14 -1.00 16.17
C GLU A 162 10.20 -0.49 14.71
N ILE A 163 9.11 -0.62 13.93
CA ILE A 163 9.04 -0.06 12.58
C ILE A 163 8.84 1.46 12.69
N GLU A 164 9.88 2.23 12.39
CA GLU A 164 9.84 3.71 12.40
C GLU A 164 8.98 4.29 11.26
N ASP A 165 8.90 3.59 10.14
CA ASP A 165 8.10 3.98 8.98
C ASP A 165 6.62 3.66 9.22
N GLU A 166 5.82 4.69 9.47
CA GLU A 166 4.41 4.52 9.85
C GLU A 166 3.56 3.91 8.74
N GLU A 167 3.85 4.20 7.47
CA GLU A 167 3.16 3.59 6.33
C GLU A 167 3.38 2.08 6.32
N LEU A 168 4.64 1.63 6.38
CA LEU A 168 4.99 0.21 6.44
C LEU A 168 4.39 -0.47 7.67
N ARG A 169 4.40 0.21 8.82
CA ARG A 169 3.82 -0.30 10.07
C ARG A 169 2.31 -0.55 9.90
N LEU A 170 1.56 0.46 9.46
CA LEU A 170 0.10 0.36 9.27
C LEU A 170 -0.28 -0.61 8.16
N ASN A 171 0.47 -0.63 7.06
CA ASN A 171 0.30 -1.60 5.98
C ASN A 171 0.46 -3.04 6.50
N THR A 172 1.52 -3.28 7.28
CA THR A 172 1.79 -4.60 7.86
C THR A 172 0.71 -5.02 8.87
N LEU A 173 0.20 -4.08 9.68
CA LEU A 173 -0.90 -4.33 10.62
C LEU A 173 -2.22 -4.65 9.91
N ALA A 174 -2.58 -3.86 8.90
CA ALA A 174 -3.77 -4.07 8.07
C ALA A 174 -3.70 -5.42 7.36
N PHE A 175 -2.55 -5.74 6.75
CA PHE A 175 -2.31 -7.04 6.13
C PHE A 175 -2.44 -8.17 7.15
N LYS A 176 -1.81 -8.08 8.33
CA LYS A 176 -1.91 -9.11 9.38
C LYS A 176 -3.36 -9.32 9.84
N ALA A 177 -4.14 -8.25 10.00
CA ALA A 177 -5.57 -8.33 10.32
C ALA A 177 -6.37 -9.03 9.20
N SER A 178 -6.03 -8.75 7.94
CA SER A 178 -6.63 -9.42 6.77
C SER A 178 -6.37 -10.93 6.78
N VAL A 179 -5.13 -11.35 7.08
CA VAL A 179 -4.73 -12.76 7.13
C VAL A 179 -5.36 -13.46 8.32
N LEU A 180 -5.41 -12.82 9.50
CA LEU A 180 -6.11 -13.35 10.67
C LEU A 180 -7.58 -13.61 10.36
N SER A 181 -8.26 -12.68 9.69
CA SER A 181 -9.65 -12.85 9.28
C SER A 181 -9.81 -13.99 8.28
N ALA A 182 -8.93 -14.09 7.28
CA ALA A 182 -8.95 -15.18 6.29
C ALA A 182 -8.64 -16.56 6.92
N ALA A 183 -7.88 -16.60 8.00
CA ALA A 183 -7.60 -17.78 8.81
C ALA A 183 -8.71 -18.12 9.82
N GLU A 184 -9.87 -17.46 9.75
CA GLU A 184 -11.00 -17.60 10.71
C GLU A 184 -10.62 -17.24 12.17
N ARG A 185 -9.55 -16.45 12.36
CA ARG A 185 -9.06 -15.95 13.66
C ARG A 185 -9.59 -14.55 13.95
N SER A 186 -10.89 -14.33 13.72
CA SER A 186 -11.52 -13.01 13.79
C SER A 186 -11.33 -12.32 15.14
N ALA A 187 -11.26 -13.07 16.25
CA ALA A 187 -11.06 -12.49 17.60
C ALA A 187 -9.72 -11.78 17.72
N GLU A 188 -8.67 -12.39 17.16
CA GLU A 188 -7.32 -11.81 17.15
C GLU A 188 -7.25 -10.64 16.16
N ALA A 189 -7.92 -10.74 15.01
CA ALA A 189 -8.03 -9.62 14.08
C ALA A 189 -8.69 -8.40 14.73
N ALA A 190 -9.82 -8.59 15.40
CA ALA A 190 -10.54 -7.51 16.07
C ALA A 190 -9.72 -6.86 17.18
N GLU A 191 -9.01 -7.65 17.99
CA GLU A 191 -8.16 -7.11 19.07
C GLU A 191 -6.97 -6.32 18.53
N LEU A 192 -6.29 -6.86 17.52
CA LEU A 192 -5.18 -6.18 16.84
C LEU A 192 -5.63 -4.82 16.33
N VAL A 193 -6.70 -4.80 15.53
CA VAL A 193 -7.18 -3.57 14.90
C VAL A 193 -7.67 -2.55 15.94
N ARG A 194 -8.40 -2.98 16.98
CA ARG A 194 -8.87 -2.05 18.03
C ARG A 194 -7.73 -1.40 18.79
N THR A 195 -6.66 -2.16 19.06
CA THR A 195 -5.48 -1.63 19.74
C THR A 195 -4.78 -0.62 18.84
N THR A 196 -4.55 -0.97 17.57
CA THR A 196 -3.94 -0.07 16.58
C THR A 196 -4.74 1.22 16.40
N LEU A 197 -6.04 1.15 16.13
CA LEU A 197 -6.87 2.33 15.91
C LEU A 197 -7.03 3.21 17.17
N ALA A 198 -6.78 2.69 18.36
CA ALA A 198 -6.80 3.48 19.59
C ALA A 198 -5.55 4.35 19.76
N GLU A 199 -4.50 4.10 18.99
CA GLU A 199 -3.22 4.83 19.04
C GLU A 199 -3.10 5.90 17.95
N ILE A 200 -4.00 5.90 16.96
CA ILE A 200 -3.96 6.80 15.81
C ILE A 200 -4.97 7.94 16.02
N ASP A 201 -4.52 9.18 15.84
CA ASP A 201 -5.40 10.34 15.78
C ASP A 201 -5.77 10.65 14.31
N GLU A 202 -7.01 11.11 14.07
CA GLU A 202 -7.45 11.53 12.72
C GLU A 202 -6.61 12.71 12.20
N GLU A 203 -6.03 13.52 13.09
CA GLU A 203 -5.13 14.63 12.74
C GLU A 203 -3.78 14.17 12.13
N ASP A 204 -3.38 12.91 12.36
CA ASP A 204 -2.09 12.37 11.92
C ASP A 204 -2.15 11.66 10.55
N TYR A 205 -3.31 11.68 9.88
CA TYR A 205 -3.49 10.97 8.61
C TYR A 205 -2.67 11.62 7.48
N THR A 206 -2.05 10.78 6.66
CA THR A 206 -1.32 11.16 5.44
C THR A 206 -1.91 10.46 4.21
N GLU A 207 -1.58 10.93 3.00
CA GLU A 207 -2.06 10.30 1.76
C GLU A 207 -1.63 8.82 1.67
N GLU A 208 -0.46 8.50 2.19
CA GLU A 208 0.14 7.16 2.18
C GLU A 208 -0.48 6.23 3.24
N THR A 209 -0.89 6.77 4.39
CA THR A 209 -1.44 5.97 5.50
C THR A 209 -2.95 5.73 5.40
N ILE A 210 -3.68 6.64 4.73
CA ILE A 210 -5.14 6.58 4.56
C ILE A 210 -5.66 5.21 4.08
N PRO A 211 -5.10 4.57 3.03
CA PRO A 211 -5.60 3.29 2.54
C PRO A 211 -5.49 2.18 3.60
N HIS A 212 -4.41 2.19 4.39
CA HIS A 212 -4.15 1.19 5.42
C HIS A 212 -5.07 1.37 6.63
N ILE A 213 -5.34 2.61 7.01
CA ILE A 213 -6.28 2.92 8.10
C ILE A 213 -7.71 2.55 7.69
N ALA A 214 -8.13 2.86 6.46
CA ALA A 214 -9.42 2.42 5.94
C ALA A 214 -9.54 0.90 5.93
N GLU A 215 -8.49 0.19 5.52
CA GLU A 215 -8.45 -1.27 5.53
C GLU A 215 -8.54 -1.83 6.95
N LEU A 216 -7.89 -1.22 7.95
CA LEU A 216 -8.07 -1.58 9.36
C LEU A 216 -9.54 -1.50 9.77
N HIS A 217 -10.21 -0.37 9.51
CA HIS A 217 -11.65 -0.23 9.79
C HIS A 217 -12.50 -1.29 9.07
N ALA A 218 -12.21 -1.60 7.81
CA ALA A 218 -12.91 -2.64 7.04
C ALA A 218 -12.68 -4.05 7.63
N GLN A 219 -11.45 -4.36 8.07
CA GLN A 219 -11.13 -5.61 8.75
C GLN A 219 -11.83 -5.74 10.10
N LEU A 220 -11.93 -4.64 10.86
CA LEU A 220 -12.69 -4.64 12.11
C LEU A 220 -14.18 -4.85 11.87
N ALA A 221 -14.74 -4.21 10.84
CA ALA A 221 -16.12 -4.43 10.42
C ALA A 221 -16.40 -5.91 10.11
N ARG A 222 -15.50 -6.56 9.36
CA ARG A 222 -15.57 -8.00 9.06
C ARG A 222 -15.50 -8.83 10.34
N ALA A 223 -14.51 -8.58 11.19
CA ALA A 223 -14.31 -9.34 12.42
C ALA A 223 -15.49 -9.23 13.40
N VAL A 224 -16.08 -8.03 13.52
CA VAL A 224 -17.29 -7.80 14.34
C VAL A 224 -18.49 -8.56 13.78
N LEU A 225 -18.67 -8.57 12.45
CA LEU A 225 -19.73 -9.33 11.80
C LEU A 225 -19.55 -10.84 12.00
N ASP A 226 -18.31 -11.33 11.99
CA ASP A 226 -17.97 -12.74 12.16
C ASP A 226 -18.14 -13.23 13.60
N LEU A 227 -17.70 -12.44 14.59
CA LEU A 227 -17.71 -12.81 16.01
C LEU A 227 -19.00 -12.45 16.73
N GLU A 228 -19.34 -11.15 16.70
CA GLU A 228 -20.39 -10.57 17.53
C GLU A 228 -21.76 -10.71 16.85
N LYS A 229 -21.77 -10.90 15.53
CA LYS A 229 -22.97 -10.85 14.68
C LYS A 229 -23.73 -9.53 14.83
N ASP A 230 -23.02 -8.48 15.28
CA ASP A 230 -23.56 -7.14 15.50
C ASP A 230 -23.46 -6.35 14.19
N LYS A 231 -24.59 -6.35 13.47
CA LYS A 231 -24.72 -5.71 12.16
C LYS A 231 -24.53 -4.20 12.22
N ASP A 232 -24.99 -3.56 13.30
CA ASP A 232 -24.98 -2.11 13.41
C ASP A 232 -23.56 -1.62 13.67
N LYS A 233 -22.81 -2.30 14.55
CA LYS A 233 -21.38 -2.01 14.75
C LYS A 233 -20.53 -2.30 13.52
N ALA A 234 -20.77 -3.44 12.86
CA ALA A 234 -20.05 -3.76 11.63
C ALA A 234 -20.30 -2.70 10.55
N LEU A 235 -21.55 -2.25 10.42
CA LEU A 235 -21.90 -1.18 9.48
C LEU A 235 -21.21 0.15 9.85
N ALA A 236 -21.15 0.51 11.12
CA ALA A 236 -20.45 1.71 11.57
C ALA A 236 -18.97 1.70 11.14
N HIS A 237 -18.25 0.62 11.42
CA HIS A 237 -16.85 0.49 11.02
C HIS A 237 -16.65 0.47 9.49
N ALA A 238 -17.57 -0.16 8.73
CA ALA A 238 -17.51 -0.12 7.28
C ALA A 238 -17.76 1.30 6.73
N ILE A 239 -18.65 2.08 7.35
CA ILE A 239 -18.86 3.49 7.00
C ILE A 239 -17.63 4.33 7.31
N ASP A 240 -16.96 4.09 8.45
CA ASP A 240 -15.70 4.76 8.78
C ASP A 240 -14.63 4.49 7.72
N ALA A 241 -14.49 3.22 7.29
CA ALA A 241 -13.57 2.86 6.22
C ALA A 241 -13.86 3.61 4.90
N ILE A 242 -15.14 3.67 4.49
CA ILE A 242 -15.57 4.37 3.26
C ILE A 242 -15.40 5.89 3.36
N ARG A 243 -15.54 6.46 4.57
CA ARG A 243 -15.30 7.88 4.83
C ARG A 243 -13.82 8.23 4.63
N ILE A 244 -12.93 7.33 5.04
CA ILE A 244 -11.47 7.50 4.95
C ILE A 244 -10.99 7.22 3.51
N ASP A 245 -11.38 6.08 2.95
CA ASP A 245 -11.11 5.70 1.57
C ASP A 245 -12.39 5.18 0.91
N GLN A 246 -12.96 6.01 0.04
CA GLN A 246 -14.21 5.71 -0.70
C GLN A 246 -14.07 4.51 -1.64
N GLY A 247 -12.84 4.14 -2.00
CA GLY A 247 -12.50 3.00 -2.83
C GLY A 247 -12.36 1.69 -2.06
N ASN A 248 -12.55 1.65 -0.74
CA ASN A 248 -12.34 0.42 0.03
C ASN A 248 -13.38 -0.67 -0.33
N ASP A 249 -12.93 -1.65 -1.11
CA ASP A 249 -13.77 -2.74 -1.63
C ASP A 249 -14.38 -3.61 -0.54
N LEU A 250 -13.61 -3.92 0.51
CA LEU A 250 -14.08 -4.77 1.60
C LEU A 250 -15.22 -4.09 2.38
N ALA A 251 -15.09 -2.81 2.66
CA ALA A 251 -16.12 -2.04 3.34
C ALA A 251 -17.42 -1.97 2.52
N LEU A 252 -17.33 -1.72 1.21
CA LEU A 252 -18.48 -1.72 0.29
C LEU A 252 -19.14 -3.10 0.18
N GLN A 253 -18.36 -4.18 0.24
CA GLN A 253 -18.88 -5.54 0.33
C GLN A 253 -19.62 -5.76 1.66
N ILE A 254 -19.07 -5.30 2.79
CA ILE A 254 -19.69 -5.46 4.12
C ILE A 254 -21.01 -4.70 4.22
N VAL A 255 -21.08 -3.45 3.74
CA VAL A 255 -22.33 -2.67 3.71
C VAL A 255 -23.46 -3.45 3.02
N ARG A 256 -23.15 -4.04 1.86
CA ARG A 256 -24.10 -4.87 1.09
C ARG A 256 -24.42 -6.18 1.80
N ALA A 257 -23.43 -6.86 2.37
CA ALA A 257 -23.57 -8.14 3.06
C ALA A 257 -24.40 -8.03 4.35
N VAL A 258 -24.24 -6.95 5.12
CA VAL A 258 -25.00 -6.69 6.35
C VAL A 258 -26.51 -6.62 6.06
N ASN A 259 -26.89 -5.95 4.96
CA ASN A 259 -28.27 -5.96 4.48
C ASN A 259 -28.66 -7.37 3.97
N GLY A 260 -27.80 -7.97 3.13
CA GLY A 260 -27.91 -9.36 2.67
C GLY A 260 -29.16 -9.66 1.84
N LYS A 261 -29.88 -8.62 1.39
CA LYS A 261 -31.10 -8.76 0.60
C LYS A 261 -30.76 -8.74 -0.89
N THR A 262 -31.14 -9.79 -1.58
CA THR A 262 -31.20 -9.82 -3.04
C THR A 262 -32.62 -9.47 -3.50
N SER A 263 -32.76 -9.04 -4.75
CA SER A 263 -34.07 -8.78 -5.34
C SER A 263 -34.09 -9.20 -6.81
N ALA A 264 -35.19 -9.85 -7.23
CA ALA A 264 -35.38 -10.23 -8.63
C ALA A 264 -35.44 -9.02 -9.58
N GLY A 265 -35.75 -7.82 -9.06
CA GLY A 265 -35.74 -6.56 -9.81
C GLY A 265 -34.40 -5.82 -9.78
N ALA A 266 -33.42 -6.30 -9.00
CA ALA A 266 -32.19 -5.57 -8.77
C ALA A 266 -31.37 -5.41 -10.07
N SER A 267 -30.92 -4.19 -10.31
CA SER A 267 -30.01 -3.85 -11.40
C SER A 267 -28.87 -3.00 -10.87
N LEU A 268 -27.68 -3.17 -11.44
CA LEU A 268 -26.58 -2.24 -11.27
C LEU A 268 -26.96 -0.92 -11.96
N MET A 269 -26.92 0.15 -11.18
CA MET A 269 -27.24 1.50 -11.59
C MET A 269 -26.00 2.38 -11.39
N GLN A 270 -25.72 3.27 -12.34
CA GLN A 270 -24.76 4.35 -12.18
C GLN A 270 -25.52 5.65 -11.95
N LEU A 271 -25.19 6.33 -10.85
CA LEU A 271 -25.82 7.57 -10.42
C LEU A 271 -24.77 8.66 -10.37
N THR A 272 -25.01 9.77 -11.07
CA THR A 272 -24.29 11.01 -10.81
C THR A 272 -25.13 11.83 -9.84
N ILE A 273 -24.62 11.98 -8.62
CA ILE A 273 -25.24 12.79 -7.58
C ILE A 273 -24.61 14.17 -7.59
N LYS A 274 -25.47 15.17 -7.63
CA LYS A 274 -25.13 16.57 -7.39
C LYS A 274 -25.53 16.93 -5.96
N GLY A 275 -24.64 17.60 -5.25
CA GLY A 275 -24.92 18.16 -3.92
C GLY A 275 -24.21 19.48 -3.71
N VAL A 276 -24.42 20.06 -2.53
CA VAL A 276 -23.79 21.30 -2.08
C VAL A 276 -22.93 20.98 -0.87
N TRP A 277 -21.67 21.40 -0.91
CA TRP A 277 -20.73 21.27 0.18
C TRP A 277 -20.98 22.37 1.22
N PRO A 278 -21.24 22.04 2.50
CA PRO A 278 -21.84 22.97 3.46
C PRO A 278 -20.93 24.15 3.82
N GLU A 279 -19.61 23.93 3.81
CA GLU A 279 -18.62 24.93 4.21
C GLU A 279 -17.91 25.52 2.97
N PRO A 280 -17.89 26.85 2.79
CA PRO A 280 -17.08 27.46 1.75
C PRO A 280 -15.60 27.11 1.92
N PHE A 281 -14.90 26.88 0.81
CA PHE A 281 -13.45 26.68 0.82
C PHE A 281 -12.71 27.96 1.23
N GLU A 282 -11.45 27.84 1.65
CA GLU A 282 -10.66 28.99 2.07
C GLU A 282 -10.61 30.08 0.98
N GLY A 283 -11.04 31.29 1.34
CA GLY A 283 -11.12 32.42 0.41
C GLY A 283 -12.45 32.57 -0.33
N GLU A 284 -13.39 31.62 -0.18
CA GLU A 284 -14.70 31.66 -0.81
C GLU A 284 -15.80 32.12 0.14
N LYS A 285 -16.85 32.72 -0.45
CA LYS A 285 -18.02 33.22 0.29
C LYS A 285 -19.22 32.29 0.21
N GLU A 286 -19.32 31.55 -0.89
CA GLU A 286 -20.45 30.71 -1.20
C GLU A 286 -20.04 29.23 -1.15
N PRO A 287 -20.93 28.35 -0.69
CA PRO A 287 -20.81 26.89 -0.83
C PRO A 287 -20.56 26.45 -2.28
N ARG A 288 -19.70 25.44 -2.48
CA ARG A 288 -19.51 24.83 -3.80
C ARG A 288 -20.48 23.69 -4.06
N GLU A 289 -20.84 23.52 -5.32
CA GLU A 289 -21.47 22.28 -5.77
C GLU A 289 -20.41 21.19 -5.97
N TYR A 290 -20.78 19.96 -5.67
CA TYR A 290 -19.97 18.78 -5.97
C TYR A 290 -20.76 17.79 -6.82
N ARG A 291 -20.03 17.00 -7.59
CA ARG A 291 -20.53 15.79 -8.25
C ARG A 291 -19.83 14.56 -7.70
N GLN A 292 -20.59 13.49 -7.54
CA GLN A 292 -20.07 12.20 -7.12
C GLN A 292 -20.81 11.09 -7.86
N THR A 293 -20.07 10.10 -8.34
CA THR A 293 -20.64 8.95 -9.04
C THR A 293 -20.74 7.76 -8.10
N PHE A 294 -21.88 7.09 -8.12
CA PHE A 294 -22.13 5.86 -7.36
C PHE A 294 -22.49 4.72 -8.30
N GLY A 295 -21.90 3.55 -8.07
CA GLY A 295 -22.43 2.28 -8.53
C GLY A 295 -23.32 1.70 -7.43
N VAL A 296 -24.58 1.43 -7.73
CA VAL A 296 -25.57 0.96 -6.75
C VAL A 296 -26.40 -0.17 -7.34
N ILE A 297 -26.53 -1.27 -6.61
CA ILE A 297 -27.43 -2.36 -6.95
C ILE A 297 -28.77 -2.10 -6.24
N ALA A 298 -29.82 -1.82 -7.00
CA ALA A 298 -31.13 -1.47 -6.45
C ALA A 298 -32.28 -1.84 -7.40
N ASP A 299 -33.51 -1.86 -6.88
CA ASP A 299 -34.74 -2.06 -7.64
C ASP A 299 -35.22 -0.78 -8.33
N THR A 300 -35.01 0.37 -7.68
CA THR A 300 -35.47 1.67 -8.20
C THR A 300 -34.43 2.77 -7.99
N ARG A 301 -34.57 3.84 -8.78
CA ARG A 301 -33.76 5.05 -8.68
C ARG A 301 -33.82 5.68 -7.29
N GLU A 302 -35.01 5.72 -6.68
CA GLU A 302 -35.22 6.29 -5.35
C GLU A 302 -34.49 5.46 -4.28
N GLN A 303 -34.57 4.13 -4.38
CA GLN A 303 -33.84 3.25 -3.48
C GLN A 303 -32.32 3.43 -3.64
N ALA A 304 -31.84 3.58 -4.87
CA ALA A 304 -30.42 3.82 -5.13
C ALA A 304 -29.93 5.14 -4.52
N LEU A 305 -30.72 6.22 -4.59
CA LEU A 305 -30.41 7.49 -3.94
C LEU A 305 -30.33 7.35 -2.41
N GLU A 306 -31.26 6.62 -1.80
CA GLU A 306 -31.26 6.40 -0.35
C GLU A 306 -30.03 5.60 0.11
N PHE A 307 -29.58 4.62 -0.68
CA PHE A 307 -28.32 3.92 -0.41
C PHE A 307 -27.11 4.84 -0.51
N ALA A 308 -27.03 5.66 -1.56
CA ALA A 308 -25.94 6.63 -1.68
C ALA A 308 -25.91 7.61 -0.49
N LYS A 309 -27.07 8.18 -0.12
CA LYS A 309 -27.20 9.06 1.05
C LYS A 309 -26.76 8.37 2.34
N SER A 310 -27.08 7.09 2.52
CA SER A 310 -26.74 6.37 3.75
C SER A 310 -25.22 6.24 3.99
N LEU A 311 -24.41 6.30 2.93
CA LEU A 311 -22.95 6.26 3.00
C LEU A 311 -22.29 7.64 2.93
N SER A 312 -23.04 8.69 2.61
CA SER A 312 -22.52 10.05 2.61
C SER A 312 -22.55 10.67 4.02
N PRO A 313 -21.64 11.62 4.32
CA PRO A 313 -21.69 12.46 5.52
C PRO A 313 -23.07 13.07 5.74
N GLU A 314 -23.51 13.14 6.99
CA GLU A 314 -24.88 13.54 7.36
C GLU A 314 -25.24 14.92 6.82
N GLU A 315 -24.28 15.84 6.84
CA GLU A 315 -24.41 17.23 6.44
C GLU A 315 -24.68 17.36 4.93
N LEU A 316 -24.24 16.40 4.12
CA LEU A 316 -24.41 16.39 2.67
C LEU A 316 -25.76 15.81 2.23
N ARG A 317 -26.35 14.92 3.02
CA ARG A 317 -27.52 14.09 2.60
C ARG A 317 -28.72 14.90 2.15
N ALA A 318 -28.93 16.07 2.76
CA ALA A 318 -30.07 16.93 2.47
C ALA A 318 -29.97 17.62 1.10
N SER A 319 -28.75 17.92 0.62
CA SER A 319 -28.53 18.59 -0.67
C SER A 319 -28.42 17.62 -1.85
N MET A 320 -28.21 16.33 -1.57
CA MET A 320 -28.02 15.29 -2.59
C MET A 320 -29.26 15.08 -3.47
N THR A 321 -29.07 15.30 -4.77
CA THR A 321 -30.05 15.03 -5.82
C THR A 321 -29.39 14.28 -6.98
N ILE A 322 -30.16 13.44 -7.66
CA ILE A 322 -29.64 12.73 -8.84
C ILE A 322 -29.66 13.70 -10.03
N GLU A 323 -28.47 14.01 -10.54
CA GLU A 323 -28.27 14.78 -11.76
C GLU A 323 -28.42 13.89 -13.00
N ASP A 324 -27.74 12.75 -13.01
CA ASP A 324 -27.78 11.77 -14.10
C ASP A 324 -27.90 10.33 -13.59
N PHE A 325 -28.45 9.45 -14.43
CA PHE A 325 -28.77 8.07 -14.06
C PHE A 325 -28.76 7.13 -15.27
N GLU A 326 -28.06 6.00 -15.12
CA GLU A 326 -28.06 4.90 -16.08
C GLU A 326 -28.30 3.55 -15.39
N THR A 327 -29.09 2.68 -16.01
CA THR A 327 -29.19 1.26 -15.61
C THR A 327 -28.25 0.44 -16.50
N VAL A 328 -27.24 -0.17 -15.89
CA VAL A 328 -26.16 -0.87 -16.60
C VAL A 328 -26.56 -2.32 -16.92
N GLN A 329 -26.90 -3.10 -15.89
CA GLN A 329 -27.22 -4.52 -16.06
C GLN A 329 -28.11 -5.07 -14.94
N ALA A 330 -28.98 -6.03 -15.27
CA ALA A 330 -29.73 -6.78 -14.28
C ALA A 330 -28.79 -7.64 -13.42
N THR A 331 -28.88 -7.50 -12.10
CA THR A 331 -27.98 -8.16 -11.13
C THR A 331 -28.77 -8.73 -9.95
N PRO A 332 -29.70 -9.69 -10.19
CA PRO A 332 -30.61 -10.19 -9.15
C PRO A 332 -29.94 -11.10 -8.11
N GLU A 333 -28.75 -11.61 -8.40
CA GLU A 333 -28.02 -12.56 -7.55
C GLU A 333 -27.14 -11.85 -6.51
N GLU A 334 -26.86 -10.55 -6.68
CA GLU A 334 -26.04 -9.78 -5.75
C GLU A 334 -26.89 -9.06 -4.69
N PRO A 335 -26.36 -8.87 -3.46
CA PRO A 335 -27.03 -8.07 -2.45
C PRO A 335 -27.15 -6.61 -2.90
N ILE A 336 -28.31 -6.02 -2.66
CA ILE A 336 -28.58 -4.61 -2.95
C ILE A 336 -27.76 -3.69 -2.03
N GLY A 337 -27.39 -2.53 -2.56
CA GLY A 337 -26.61 -1.50 -1.89
C GLY A 337 -25.54 -0.89 -2.79
N VAL A 338 -24.74 -0.01 -2.21
CA VAL A 338 -23.64 0.67 -2.93
C VAL A 338 -22.49 -0.31 -3.15
N CYS A 339 -21.98 -0.36 -4.37
CA CYS A 339 -20.85 -1.20 -4.77
C CYS A 339 -19.64 -0.40 -5.28
N GLN A 340 -19.81 0.89 -5.55
CA GLN A 340 -18.74 1.78 -5.99
C GLN A 340 -19.07 3.22 -5.60
N VAL A 341 -18.06 3.98 -5.20
CA VAL A 341 -18.15 5.42 -4.92
C VAL A 341 -16.93 6.11 -5.54
N SER A 342 -17.14 7.17 -6.32
CA SER A 342 -16.04 8.01 -6.80
C SER A 342 -15.67 9.08 -5.76
N PRO A 343 -14.45 9.64 -5.80
CA PRO A 343 -14.12 10.87 -5.10
C PRO A 343 -15.10 12.01 -5.41
N TYR A 344 -15.15 13.02 -4.52
CA TYR A 344 -15.85 14.26 -4.75
C TYR A 344 -15.17 15.08 -5.84
N ILE A 345 -15.94 15.53 -6.84
CA ILE A 345 -15.46 16.42 -7.89
C ILE A 345 -16.11 17.78 -7.71
N PHE A 346 -15.29 18.81 -7.47
CA PHE A 346 -15.70 20.21 -7.41
C PHE A 346 -15.44 20.89 -8.74
N PHE A 347 -16.39 21.68 -9.21
CA PHE A 347 -16.21 22.52 -10.40
C PHE A 347 -16.12 23.97 -9.94
N ALA A 348 -15.15 24.72 -10.47
CA ALA A 348 -15.15 26.16 -10.33
C ALA A 348 -16.30 26.70 -11.19
N ASP A 349 -17.05 27.67 -10.67
CA ASP A 349 -17.95 28.45 -11.51
C ASP A 349 -17.10 29.07 -12.62
N GLU A 350 -17.45 28.81 -13.88
CA GLU A 350 -16.86 29.53 -15.00
C GLU A 350 -17.08 31.02 -14.73
N GLU A 351 -16.00 31.78 -14.51
CA GLU A 351 -16.09 33.24 -14.45
C GLU A 351 -16.77 33.69 -15.75
N GLU A 352 -18.05 34.09 -15.67
CA GLU A 352 -18.75 34.74 -16.77
C GLU A 352 -17.96 36.02 -17.10
N SER A 353 -17.12 35.91 -18.14
CA SER A 353 -16.21 36.95 -18.65
C SER A 353 -16.93 38.14 -19.26
#